data_AF-A0A847DGH9-F1
#
_entry.id   AF-A0A847DGH9-F1
#
_cell.length_a   1.000
_cell.length_b   1.000
_cell.length_c   1.000
_cell.angle_alpha   90.00
_cell.angle_beta   90.00
_cell.angle_gamma   90.00
#
_symmetry.space_group_name_H-M   'P 1'
#
loop_
_entity.id
_entity.type
_entity.pdbx_description
1 polymer ?
#
loop_
_entity_poly.entity_id
_entity_poly.type
_entity_poly.pdbx_seq_one_letter_code
_entity_poly.pdbx_strand_id
1 'polypeptide(L)'
;MLKIPVTRLFICVCLLFFMSMSVYAGPSVRSFRCGNRVVKLGDKKHEVMTICGEPTSKEVIGTDEEGYYSEKEEMPLFSEERYKGGSYQTKTVKVEEWYYNCGSRNFSYILSFKGSVLKEIKQTGYGDGKSDCDRSFSRKNRTPDAPESAPQGENVCDSTLKPFRELSKKTGIPADVLIKEAINYLYIKYSGD
;
A
#
# COMPACT_ATOMS: atom_id res chain seq x y z
N MET A 1 40.02 54.44 9.66
CA MET A 1 38.62 54.17 9.28
C MET A 1 38.61 53.44 7.95
N LEU A 2 38.31 52.12 7.94
CA LEU A 2 38.23 51.35 6.70
C LEU A 2 36.92 51.70 5.97
N LYS A 3 37.02 52.29 4.78
CA LYS A 3 35.89 52.50 3.87
C LYS A 3 35.72 51.25 3.01
N ILE A 4 34.86 50.34 3.42
CA ILE A 4 34.53 49.16 2.62
C ILE A 4 33.57 49.62 1.51
N PRO A 5 33.91 49.45 0.22
CA PRO A 5 33.05 49.87 -0.87
C PRO A 5 31.77 49.04 -0.86
N VAL A 6 30.62 49.71 -1.00
CA VAL A 6 29.27 49.12 -0.93
C VAL A 6 29.12 47.93 -1.89
N THR A 7 29.84 47.96 -3.01
CA THR A 7 29.90 46.87 -4.00
C THR A 7 30.52 45.58 -3.45
N ARG A 8 31.55 45.66 -2.59
CA ARG A 8 32.14 44.48 -1.94
C ARG A 8 31.26 43.92 -0.82
N LEU A 9 30.51 44.79 -0.12
CA LEU A 9 29.52 44.34 0.86
C LEU A 9 28.39 43.57 0.19
N PHE A 10 27.90 44.06 -0.96
CA PHE A 10 26.84 43.41 -1.73
C PHE A 10 27.26 42.03 -2.26
N ILE A 11 28.48 41.91 -2.80
CA ILE A 11 29.02 40.62 -3.27
C ILE A 11 29.16 39.61 -2.11
N CYS A 12 29.65 40.03 -0.94
CA CYS A 12 29.74 39.16 0.22
C CYS A 12 28.36 38.69 0.70
N VAL A 13 27.36 39.58 0.74
CA VAL A 13 25.99 39.22 1.13
C VAL A 13 25.37 38.24 0.13
N CYS A 14 25.57 38.43 -1.18
CA CYS A 14 25.11 37.49 -2.20
C CYS A 14 25.80 36.12 -2.10
N LEU A 15 27.10 36.07 -1.83
CA LEU A 15 27.84 34.83 -1.65
C LEU A 15 27.40 34.08 -0.38
N LEU A 16 27.16 34.79 0.73
CA LEU A 16 26.62 34.20 1.95
C LEU A 16 25.19 33.66 1.76
N PHE A 17 24.36 34.36 0.98
CA PHE A 17 23.02 33.91 0.64
C PHE A 17 23.01 32.68 -0.27
N PHE A 18 23.89 32.62 -1.28
CA PHE A 18 24.05 31.44 -2.14
C PHE A 18 24.63 30.23 -1.38
N MET A 19 25.55 30.46 -0.44
CA MET A 19 26.14 29.40 0.38
C MET A 19 25.13 28.83 1.40
N SER A 20 24.19 29.66 1.87
CA SER A 20 23.06 29.25 2.72
C SER A 20 22.03 28.37 2.00
N MET A 21 21.93 28.44 0.67
CA MET A 21 20.88 27.73 -0.09
C MET A 21 21.28 26.29 -0.47
N SER A 22 22.57 25.97 -0.41
CA SER A 22 23.12 24.66 -0.83
C SER A 22 22.98 23.55 0.22
N VAL A 23 22.46 23.83 1.42
CA VAL A 23 22.40 22.88 2.55
C VAL A 23 20.95 22.46 2.86
N TYR A 24 20.14 22.25 1.83
CA TYR A 24 18.88 21.49 1.95
C TYR A 24 19.09 20.09 1.36
N ALA A 25 19.89 19.27 2.05
CA ALA A 25 19.86 17.82 1.84
C ALA A 25 18.54 17.29 2.41
N GLY A 26 17.50 17.29 1.59
CA GLY A 26 16.22 16.67 1.94
C GLY A 26 16.39 15.16 2.23
N PRO A 27 15.46 14.54 2.98
CA PRO A 27 15.52 13.11 3.24
C PRO A 27 15.54 12.35 1.91
N SER A 28 16.50 11.43 1.77
CA SER A 28 16.59 10.57 0.60
C SER A 28 15.34 9.70 0.55
N VAL A 29 14.39 10.05 -0.32
CA VAL A 29 13.24 9.21 -0.63
C VAL A 29 13.77 7.95 -1.31
N ARG A 30 13.99 6.89 -0.52
CA ARG A 30 14.40 5.59 -1.06
C ARG A 30 13.19 5.02 -1.82
N SER A 31 13.35 4.82 -3.12
CA SER A 31 12.34 4.24 -4.02
C SER A 31 12.82 2.90 -4.53
N PHE A 32 11.96 1.88 -4.50
CA PHE A 32 12.26 0.56 -5.06
C PHE A 32 11.53 0.39 -6.39
N ARG A 33 12.18 -0.18 -7.41
CA ARG A 33 11.59 -0.35 -8.75
C ARG A 33 11.38 -1.83 -9.05
N CYS A 34 10.19 -2.14 -9.56
CA CYS A 34 9.81 -3.46 -10.02
C CYS A 34 9.36 -3.38 -11.47
N GLY A 35 10.28 -3.69 -12.39
CA GLY A 35 10.15 -3.38 -13.81
C GLY A 35 9.92 -1.87 -14.04
N ASN A 36 8.77 -1.53 -14.63
CA ASN A 36 8.42 -0.14 -14.96
C ASN A 36 7.63 0.59 -13.85
N ARG A 37 7.34 -0.08 -12.73
CA ARG A 37 6.58 0.48 -11.62
C ARG A 37 7.48 0.74 -10.42
N VAL A 38 7.07 1.68 -9.57
CA VAL A 38 7.86 2.14 -8.42
C VAL A 38 7.04 1.98 -7.16
N VAL A 39 7.69 1.49 -6.11
CA VAL A 39 7.18 1.39 -4.75
C VAL A 39 7.91 2.41 -3.87
N LYS A 40 7.17 3.04 -2.96
CA LYS A 40 7.65 4.11 -2.08
C LYS A 40 7.22 3.86 -0.63
N LEU A 41 7.85 4.58 0.28
CA LEU A 41 7.49 4.54 1.70
C LEU A 41 6.02 4.96 1.89
N GLY A 42 5.31 4.24 2.75
CA GLY A 42 3.88 4.43 3.00
C GLY A 42 2.94 3.52 2.20
N ASP A 43 3.43 2.92 1.10
CA ASP A 43 2.64 1.98 0.30
C ASP A 43 2.20 0.77 1.13
N LYS A 44 1.05 0.20 0.79
CA LYS A 44 0.49 -0.94 1.53
C LYS A 44 1.09 -2.26 1.02
N LYS A 45 1.16 -3.28 1.89
CA LYS A 45 1.63 -4.64 1.53
C LYS A 45 0.97 -5.18 0.26
N HIS A 46 -0.35 -5.02 0.12
CA HIS A 46 -1.09 -5.50 -1.05
C HIS A 46 -0.71 -4.75 -2.34
N GLU A 47 -0.40 -3.45 -2.22
CA GLU A 47 0.04 -2.62 -3.33
C GLU A 47 1.43 -3.04 -3.78
N VAL A 48 2.37 -3.22 -2.84
CA VAL A 48 3.71 -3.76 -3.13
C VAL A 48 3.61 -5.13 -3.80
N MET A 49 2.77 -6.02 -3.27
CA MET A 49 2.54 -7.35 -3.86
C MET A 49 1.95 -7.25 -5.27
N THR A 50 1.06 -6.29 -5.53
CA THR A 50 0.48 -6.06 -6.86
C THR A 50 1.51 -5.50 -7.84
N ILE A 51 2.42 -4.65 -7.35
CA ILE A 51 3.44 -3.97 -8.14
C ILE A 51 4.61 -4.90 -8.48
N CYS A 52 5.16 -5.57 -7.48
CA CYS A 52 6.39 -6.36 -7.56
C CYS A 52 6.15 -7.87 -7.65
N GLY A 53 4.98 -8.35 -7.21
CA GLY A 53 4.75 -9.77 -6.99
C GLY A 53 5.43 -10.28 -5.72
N GLU A 54 5.46 -11.61 -5.61
CA GLU A 54 6.03 -12.28 -4.42
C GLU A 54 7.52 -11.97 -4.26
N PRO A 55 7.97 -11.65 -3.03
CA PRO A 55 9.37 -11.49 -2.71
C PRO A 55 10.12 -12.83 -2.81
N THR A 56 11.44 -12.76 -2.89
CA THR A 56 12.32 -13.93 -2.83
C THR A 56 12.22 -14.62 -1.46
N SER A 57 12.15 -13.84 -0.37
CA SER A 57 11.82 -14.35 0.95
C SER A 57 11.07 -13.31 1.79
N LYS A 58 10.33 -13.78 2.81
CA LYS A 58 9.59 -12.93 3.75
C LYS A 58 9.71 -13.51 5.16
N GLU A 59 10.03 -12.67 6.13
CA GLU A 59 10.22 -13.09 7.52
C GLU A 59 9.59 -12.08 8.47
N VAL A 60 9.02 -12.57 9.59
CA VAL A 60 8.56 -11.71 10.68
C VAL A 60 9.74 -11.53 11.62
N ILE A 61 10.31 -10.33 11.67
CA ILE A 61 11.50 -10.04 12.47
C ILE A 61 11.17 -9.58 13.90
N GLY A 62 9.90 -9.24 14.16
CA GLY A 62 9.46 -8.88 15.51
C GLY A 62 8.06 -8.30 15.58
N THR A 63 7.79 -7.69 16.72
CA THR A 63 6.56 -6.96 17.01
C THR A 63 6.90 -5.64 17.68
N ASP A 64 6.09 -4.63 17.40
CA ASP A 64 6.25 -3.28 17.92
C ASP A 64 4.92 -2.82 18.52
N GLU A 65 4.99 -2.03 19.58
CA GLU A 65 3.83 -1.56 20.34
C GLU A 65 3.48 -0.14 19.91
N GLU A 66 2.32 0.01 19.25
CA GLU A 66 1.80 1.33 18.87
C GLU A 66 0.70 1.74 19.86
N GLY A 67 0.93 2.84 20.56
CA GLY A 67 -0.10 3.46 21.38
C GLY A 67 -1.05 4.31 20.54
N TYR A 68 -2.34 4.23 20.84
CA TYR A 68 -3.35 5.10 20.25
C TYR A 68 -4.29 5.60 21.34
N TYR A 69 -4.70 6.86 21.22
CA TYR A 69 -5.70 7.45 22.10
C TYR A 69 -7.10 7.12 21.56
N SER A 70 -7.93 6.52 22.40
CA SER A 70 -9.32 6.25 22.09
C SER A 70 -10.19 7.21 22.89
N GLU A 71 -10.75 8.22 22.23
CA GLU A 71 -11.77 9.10 22.82
C GLU A 71 -13.08 8.31 22.88
N LYS A 72 -13.66 8.20 24.07
CA LYS A 72 -14.94 7.51 24.27
C LYS A 72 -15.96 8.55 24.70
N GLU A 73 -16.86 8.90 23.78
CA GLU A 73 -18.06 9.64 24.13
C GLU A 73 -19.04 8.64 24.78
N GLU A 74 -18.91 8.43 26.08
CA GLU A 74 -19.96 7.75 26.85
C GLU A 74 -21.03 8.79 27.20
N MET A 75 -22.28 8.52 26.83
CA MET A 75 -23.43 9.28 27.32
C MET A 75 -23.89 8.61 28.62
N PRO A 76 -23.68 9.21 29.81
CA PRO A 76 -24.10 8.59 31.06
C PRO A 76 -25.62 8.67 31.16
N LEU A 77 -26.28 7.54 31.48
CA LEU A 77 -27.75 7.44 31.57
C LEU A 77 -28.39 8.35 32.65
N PHE A 78 -27.59 9.02 33.50
CA PHE A 78 -28.05 9.78 34.66
C PHE A 78 -27.34 11.13 34.89
N SER A 79 -26.64 11.71 33.90
CA SER A 79 -26.03 13.06 34.05
C SER A 79 -26.26 13.96 32.83
N GLU A 80 -26.57 15.23 33.07
CA GLU A 80 -26.68 16.25 32.02
C GLU A 80 -25.31 16.73 31.47
N GLU A 81 -24.22 16.45 32.19
CA GLU A 81 -22.86 16.81 31.78
C GLU A 81 -22.25 15.76 30.83
N ARG A 82 -21.79 16.21 29.66
CA ARG A 82 -20.97 15.41 28.74
C ARG A 82 -19.55 15.32 29.26
N TYR A 83 -19.17 14.19 29.84
CA TYR A 83 -17.78 13.91 30.21
C TYR A 83 -17.00 13.44 28.97
N LYS A 84 -16.02 14.23 28.52
CA LYS A 84 -15.08 13.78 27.48
C LYS A 84 -13.95 12.98 28.12
N GLY A 85 -14.17 11.68 28.22
CA GLY A 85 -13.15 10.72 28.64
C GLY A 85 -12.43 10.11 27.44
N GLY A 86 -11.20 9.67 27.66
CA GLY A 86 -10.49 8.83 26.70
C GLY A 86 -9.46 7.96 27.41
N SER A 87 -9.11 6.86 26.77
CA SER A 87 -8.12 5.90 27.29
C SER A 87 -6.98 5.73 26.31
N TYR A 88 -5.76 5.61 26.84
CA TYR A 88 -4.61 5.21 26.04
C TYR A 88 -4.63 3.69 25.90
N GLN A 89 -4.61 3.22 24.66
CA GLN A 89 -4.63 1.80 24.33
C GLN A 89 -3.35 1.47 23.58
N THR A 90 -2.81 0.28 23.81
CA THR A 90 -1.63 -0.20 23.09
C THR A 90 -2.03 -1.31 22.14
N LYS A 91 -1.52 -1.26 20.91
CA LYS A 91 -1.71 -2.29 19.89
C LYS A 91 -0.36 -2.86 19.48
N THR A 92 -0.21 -4.17 19.62
CA THR A 92 0.95 -4.89 19.09
C THR A 92 0.81 -5.06 17.58
N VAL A 93 1.82 -4.61 16.83
CA VAL A 93 1.87 -4.63 15.37
C VAL A 93 3.09 -5.43 14.92
N LYS A 94 2.91 -6.35 13.96
CA LYS A 94 4.01 -7.16 13.43
C LYS A 94 4.96 -6.34 12.56
N VAL A 95 6.25 -6.61 12.67
CA VAL A 95 7.30 -6.09 11.78
C VAL A 95 7.80 -7.23 10.90
N GLU A 96 7.72 -7.04 9.59
CA GLU A 96 8.10 -8.03 8.58
C GLU A 96 9.15 -7.46 7.64
N GLU A 97 10.11 -8.29 7.23
CA GLU A 97 11.08 -7.96 6.19
C GLU A 97 10.88 -8.84 4.98
N TRP A 98 10.82 -8.20 3.81
CA TRP A 98 10.66 -8.86 2.52
C TRP A 98 11.90 -8.61 1.68
N TYR A 99 12.61 -9.69 1.31
CA TYR A 99 13.80 -9.63 0.49
C TYR A 99 13.45 -9.85 -0.98
N TYR A 100 13.92 -8.94 -1.84
CA TYR A 100 13.81 -9.04 -3.28
C TYR A 100 15.20 -9.16 -3.90
N ASN A 101 15.45 -10.32 -4.51
CA ASN A 101 16.64 -10.59 -5.29
C ASN A 101 16.50 -10.00 -6.71
N CYS A 102 17.30 -8.98 -7.06
CA CYS A 102 17.25 -8.39 -8.40
C CYS A 102 18.28 -8.99 -9.38
N GLY A 103 18.90 -10.11 -9.01
CA GLY A 103 19.87 -10.84 -9.81
C GLY A 103 21.29 -10.26 -9.76
N SER A 104 22.25 -10.97 -10.34
CA SER A 104 23.69 -10.65 -10.24
C SER A 104 24.12 -9.32 -10.82
N ARG A 105 23.29 -8.68 -11.65
CA ARG A 105 23.59 -7.41 -12.31
C ARG A 105 22.92 -6.20 -11.65
N ASN A 106 22.03 -6.41 -10.69
CA ASN A 106 21.30 -5.34 -10.02
C ASN A 106 21.38 -5.48 -8.50
N PHE A 107 21.20 -4.36 -7.80
CA PHE A 107 21.11 -4.38 -6.35
C PHE A 107 19.80 -5.02 -5.89
N SER A 108 19.89 -5.85 -4.86
CA SER A 108 18.74 -6.40 -4.14
C SER A 108 18.26 -5.43 -3.08
N TYR A 109 17.04 -5.67 -2.57
CA TYR A 109 16.39 -4.79 -1.61
C TYR A 109 15.71 -5.58 -0.49
N ILE A 110 15.72 -5.02 0.71
CA ILE A 110 14.92 -5.45 1.85
C ILE A 110 13.87 -4.38 2.12
N LEU A 111 12.60 -4.79 2.15
CA LEU A 111 11.46 -3.94 2.43
C LEU A 111 10.93 -4.27 3.82
N SER A 112 10.99 -3.31 4.75
CA SER A 112 10.54 -3.51 6.13
C SER A 112 9.15 -2.91 6.32
N PHE A 113 8.20 -3.77 6.64
CA PHE A 113 6.80 -3.44 6.85
C PHE A 113 6.47 -3.42 8.33
N LYS A 114 5.76 -2.39 8.77
CA LYS A 114 5.10 -2.35 10.08
C LYS A 114 3.60 -2.50 9.86
N GLY A 115 3.04 -3.62 10.31
CA GLY A 115 1.65 -3.98 10.07
C GLY A 115 1.39 -4.18 8.58
N SER A 116 0.64 -3.28 7.96
CA SER A 116 0.34 -3.31 6.52
C SER A 116 1.10 -2.26 5.71
N VAL A 117 1.98 -1.47 6.32
CA VAL A 117 2.58 -0.26 5.72
C VAL A 117 4.08 -0.44 5.54
N LEU A 118 4.59 -0.11 4.36
CA LEU A 118 6.02 -0.07 4.07
C LEU A 118 6.67 1.10 4.82
N LYS A 119 7.59 0.80 5.74
CA LYS A 119 8.27 1.80 6.58
C LYS A 119 9.71 2.05 6.15
N GLU A 120 10.37 1.04 5.60
CA GLU A 120 11.74 1.17 5.11
C GLU A 120 11.96 0.40 3.80
N ILE A 121 12.78 0.97 2.92
CA ILE A 121 13.32 0.33 1.72
C ILE A 121 14.84 0.39 1.83
N LYS A 122 15.49 -0.74 2.07
CA LYS A 122 16.95 -0.84 2.24
C LYS A 122 17.57 -1.51 1.02
N GLN A 123 18.42 -0.79 0.30
CA GLN A 123 19.26 -1.37 -0.74
C GLN A 123 20.35 -2.21 -0.09
N THR A 124 20.56 -3.42 -0.59
CA THR A 124 21.63 -4.32 -0.14
C THR A 124 22.69 -4.46 -1.23
N GLY A 125 23.42 -5.58 -1.26
CA GLY A 125 24.39 -5.89 -2.31
C GLY A 125 23.73 -6.28 -3.63
N TYR A 126 24.55 -6.71 -4.57
CA TYR A 126 24.04 -7.36 -5.78
C TYR A 126 23.30 -8.65 -5.41
N GLY A 127 22.25 -8.93 -6.16
CA GLY A 127 21.56 -10.21 -6.08
C GLY A 127 22.39 -11.35 -6.64
N ASP A 128 21.75 -12.51 -6.78
CA ASP A 128 22.33 -13.69 -7.40
C ASP A 128 21.36 -14.30 -8.42
N GLY A 129 21.90 -15.05 -9.39
CA GLY A 129 21.06 -15.76 -10.36
C GLY A 129 20.03 -14.89 -11.10
N LYS A 130 18.77 -15.36 -11.10
CA LYS A 130 17.64 -14.77 -11.83
C LYS A 130 16.99 -13.65 -11.00
N SER A 131 16.74 -12.50 -11.63
CA SER A 131 16.01 -11.38 -11.03
C SER A 131 14.53 -11.69 -10.78
N ASP A 132 14.06 -11.43 -9.56
CA ASP A 132 12.65 -11.39 -9.15
C ASP A 132 12.04 -9.99 -9.27
N CYS A 133 12.86 -8.94 -9.40
CA CYS A 133 12.41 -7.55 -9.42
C CYS A 133 11.81 -7.14 -10.78
N ASP A 134 12.21 -7.81 -11.86
CA ASP A 134 11.71 -7.56 -13.21
C ASP A 134 10.55 -8.46 -13.59
N ARG A 135 9.61 -8.70 -12.65
CA ARG A 135 8.32 -9.29 -12.98
C ARG A 135 7.50 -8.25 -13.77
N SER A 136 7.92 -8.00 -15.00
CA SER A 136 7.10 -7.45 -16.06
C SER A 136 5.88 -8.35 -16.16
N PHE A 137 4.81 -7.92 -15.48
CA PHE A 137 3.52 -8.57 -15.39
C PHE A 137 3.21 -9.31 -16.70
N SER A 138 3.41 -10.64 -16.70
CA SER A 138 3.00 -11.56 -17.76
C SER A 138 3.07 -11.04 -19.22
N ARG A 139 4.21 -10.52 -19.70
CA ARG A 139 4.41 -10.48 -21.17
C ARG A 139 4.70 -11.86 -21.76
N LYS A 140 5.23 -12.81 -20.98
CA LYS A 140 5.52 -14.17 -21.46
C LYS A 140 4.32 -15.12 -21.52
N ASN A 141 3.16 -14.75 -20.96
CA ASN A 141 1.90 -15.47 -21.18
C ASN A 141 0.99 -14.79 -22.22
N ARG A 142 1.51 -13.79 -22.94
CA ARG A 142 0.89 -13.34 -24.18
C ARG A 142 1.71 -13.94 -25.32
N THR A 143 1.46 -15.21 -25.61
CA THR A 143 1.79 -15.75 -26.93
C THR A 143 1.15 -14.81 -27.96
N PRO A 144 1.92 -14.26 -28.91
CA PRO A 144 1.33 -13.71 -30.12
C PRO A 144 0.68 -14.90 -30.84
N ASP A 145 -0.61 -14.76 -31.16
CA ASP A 145 -1.33 -15.59 -32.11
C ASP A 145 -1.53 -17.07 -31.70
N ALA A 146 -2.44 -17.29 -30.74
CA ALA A 146 -3.23 -18.53 -30.69
C ALA A 146 -4.65 -18.18 -31.18
N PRO A 147 -5.23 -18.94 -32.14
CA PRO A 147 -6.55 -18.64 -32.66
C PRO A 147 -7.60 -18.71 -31.56
N GLU A 148 -8.53 -17.76 -31.63
CA GLU A 148 -9.66 -17.55 -30.74
C GLU A 148 -10.63 -18.75 -30.78
N SER A 149 -10.28 -19.84 -30.07
CA SER A 149 -11.18 -20.96 -29.85
C SER A 149 -10.78 -21.81 -28.63
N ALA A 150 -10.55 -21.18 -27.48
CA ALA A 150 -10.52 -21.87 -26.19
C ALA A 150 -11.89 -21.70 -25.51
N PRO A 151 -12.48 -22.77 -24.92
CA PRO A 151 -13.84 -22.74 -24.40
C PRO A 151 -13.93 -21.78 -23.21
N GLN A 152 -15.03 -21.03 -23.17
CA GLN A 152 -15.39 -20.13 -22.06
C GLN A 152 -15.54 -20.95 -20.78
N GLY A 153 -14.46 -21.09 -20.02
CA GLY A 153 -14.50 -21.54 -18.64
C GLY A 153 -15.22 -20.50 -17.83
N GLU A 154 -16.46 -20.79 -17.47
CA GLU A 154 -17.32 -19.91 -16.69
C GLU A 154 -16.66 -19.57 -15.36
N ASN A 155 -16.37 -18.28 -15.13
CA ASN A 155 -15.79 -17.86 -13.87
C ASN A 155 -16.81 -18.09 -12.74
N VAL A 156 -16.34 -18.46 -11.55
CA VAL A 156 -17.17 -18.83 -10.38
C VAL A 156 -18.16 -17.71 -9.99
N CYS A 157 -17.81 -16.45 -10.28
CA CYS A 157 -18.69 -15.31 -10.06
C CYS A 157 -19.88 -15.29 -11.04
N ASP A 158 -19.68 -15.76 -12.27
CA ASP A 158 -20.72 -15.79 -13.30
C ASP A 158 -21.76 -16.88 -13.01
N SER A 159 -21.31 -18.06 -12.62
CA SER A 159 -22.20 -19.17 -12.26
C SER A 159 -23.07 -18.85 -11.03
N THR A 160 -22.53 -18.12 -10.05
CA THR A 160 -23.27 -17.71 -8.84
C THR A 160 -24.34 -16.64 -9.15
N LEU A 161 -24.12 -15.80 -10.17
CA LEU A 161 -25.02 -14.70 -10.53
C LEU A 161 -26.08 -15.07 -11.57
N LYS A 162 -25.92 -16.22 -12.25
CA LYS A 162 -26.88 -16.71 -13.26
C LYS A 162 -28.34 -16.68 -12.81
N PRO A 163 -28.72 -17.21 -11.62
CA PRO A 163 -30.12 -17.24 -11.21
C PRO A 163 -30.73 -15.83 -11.09
N PHE A 164 -29.96 -14.86 -10.61
CA PHE A 164 -30.41 -13.48 -10.46
C PHE A 164 -30.56 -12.77 -11.80
N ARG A 165 -29.68 -13.03 -12.77
CA ARG A 165 -29.81 -12.48 -14.13
C ARG A 165 -31.02 -13.07 -14.86
N GLU A 166 -31.29 -14.35 -14.68
CA GLU A 166 -32.44 -15.02 -15.29
C GLU A 166 -33.76 -14.53 -14.67
N LEU A 167 -33.78 -14.36 -13.34
CA LEU A 167 -34.91 -13.78 -12.64
C LEU A 167 -35.16 -12.32 -13.05
N SER A 168 -34.08 -11.52 -13.20
CA SER A 168 -34.16 -10.14 -13.68
C SER A 168 -34.80 -10.03 -15.07
N LYS A 169 -34.44 -10.94 -15.99
CA LYS A 169 -35.07 -11.01 -17.34
C LYS A 169 -36.56 -11.37 -17.27
N LYS A 170 -36.95 -12.22 -16.31
CA LYS A 170 -38.33 -12.69 -16.16
C LYS A 170 -39.24 -11.66 -15.49
N THR A 171 -38.72 -10.93 -14.51
CA THR A 171 -39.51 -9.99 -13.68
C THR A 171 -39.37 -8.54 -14.11
N GLY A 172 -38.35 -8.21 -14.92
CA GLY A 172 -37.99 -6.83 -15.25
C GLY A 172 -37.31 -6.07 -14.11
N ILE A 173 -37.09 -6.72 -12.95
CA ILE A 173 -36.43 -6.12 -11.79
C ILE A 173 -34.92 -6.16 -12.01
N PRO A 174 -34.17 -5.07 -11.78
CA PRO A 174 -32.71 -5.08 -11.89
C PRO A 174 -32.05 -6.15 -10.99
N ALA A 175 -31.07 -6.87 -11.53
CA ALA A 175 -30.41 -7.98 -10.82
C ALA A 175 -29.75 -7.53 -9.50
N ASP A 176 -29.22 -6.31 -9.42
CA ASP A 176 -28.61 -5.76 -8.20
C ASP A 176 -29.63 -5.57 -7.07
N VAL A 177 -30.89 -5.26 -7.40
CA VAL A 177 -31.99 -5.16 -6.43
C VAL A 177 -32.33 -6.53 -5.87
N LEU A 178 -32.46 -7.54 -6.74
CA LEU A 178 -32.73 -8.93 -6.33
C LEU A 178 -31.63 -9.51 -5.45
N ILE A 179 -30.36 -9.20 -5.76
CA ILE A 179 -29.21 -9.62 -4.97
C ILE A 179 -29.23 -8.96 -3.59
N LYS A 180 -29.53 -7.65 -3.50
CA LYS A 180 -29.62 -6.94 -2.23
C LYS A 180 -30.73 -7.49 -1.34
N GLU A 181 -31.90 -7.77 -1.88
CA GLU A 181 -33.00 -8.37 -1.11
C GLU A 181 -32.66 -9.77 -0.62
N ALA A 182 -32.03 -10.61 -1.46
CA ALA A 182 -31.60 -11.93 -1.06
C ALA A 182 -30.55 -11.89 0.07
N ILE A 183 -29.57 -10.99 -0.03
CA ILE A 183 -28.58 -10.77 1.04
C ILE A 183 -29.27 -10.30 2.32
N ASN A 184 -30.20 -9.35 2.23
CA ASN A 184 -30.93 -8.85 3.40
C ASN A 184 -31.79 -9.93 4.06
N TYR A 185 -32.48 -10.75 3.28
CA TYR A 185 -33.24 -11.90 3.79
C TYR A 185 -32.33 -12.90 4.49
N LEU A 186 -31.19 -13.24 3.90
CA LEU A 186 -30.21 -14.13 4.52
C LEU A 186 -29.64 -13.53 5.81
N TYR A 187 -29.34 -12.24 5.80
CA TYR A 187 -28.89 -11.53 7.00
C TYR A 187 -29.94 -11.61 8.12
N ILE A 188 -31.20 -11.27 7.84
CA ILE A 188 -32.28 -11.38 8.84
C ILE A 188 -32.47 -12.83 9.32
N LYS A 189 -32.38 -13.81 8.42
CA LYS A 189 -32.60 -15.22 8.74
C LYS A 189 -31.48 -15.86 9.57
N TYR A 190 -30.23 -15.44 9.34
CA TYR A 190 -29.05 -16.06 9.93
C TYR A 190 -28.33 -15.19 10.97
N SER A 191 -28.71 -13.91 11.10
CA SER A 191 -28.26 -13.00 12.16
C SER A 191 -29.30 -12.84 13.27
N GLY A 192 -30.16 -13.85 13.47
CA GLY A 192 -31.20 -13.81 14.49
C GLY A 192 -30.66 -13.54 15.90
N ASP A 193 -31.39 -12.67 16.61
CA ASP A 193 -31.62 -12.78 18.05
C ASP A 193 -32.07 -14.21 18.43
#